data_AF-A0A1C6R5Z3-F1
#
_entry.id   AF-A0A1C6R5Z3-F1
#
_cell.length_a   1.000
_cell.length_b   1.000
_cell.length_c   1.000
_cell.angle_alpha   90.00
_cell.angle_beta   90.00
_cell.angle_gamma   90.00
#
_symmetry.space_group_name_H-M   'P 1'
#
loop_
_entity.id
_entity.type
_entity.pdbx_description
1 polymer ?
#
loop_
_entity_poly.entity_id
_entity_poly.type
_entity_poly.pdbx_seq_one_letter_code
_entity_poly.pdbx_strand_id
1 'polypeptide(L)' 'ETRDWLTIHYLPPYAPDLNPVEGIWSLLRRGWLSNVAFSTPEHLIRTVRSGLRHIQYRSNLIDGCLTETGLTIQPA' A
#
# COMPACT_ATOMS: atom_id res chain seq x y z
N GLU A 1 -14.63 24.43 -1.30
CA GLU A 1 -15.37 23.74 -0.22
C GLU A 1 -14.51 22.64 0.38
N THR A 2 -14.21 22.75 1.67
CA THR A 2 -13.60 21.69 2.48
C THR A 2 -14.69 20.72 2.93
N ARG A 3 -14.45 19.41 2.81
CA ARG A 3 -15.37 18.37 3.27
C ARG A 3 -14.91 17.89 4.63
N ASP A 4 -15.76 17.98 5.65
CA ASP A 4 -15.40 17.64 7.05
C ASP A 4 -14.97 16.18 7.24
N TRP A 5 -15.35 15.28 6.32
CA TRP A 5 -14.98 13.86 6.36
C TRP A 5 -13.63 13.53 5.68
N LEU A 6 -12.96 14.50 5.06
CA LEU A 6 -11.75 14.28 4.25
C LEU A 6 -10.57 15.13 4.73
N THR A 7 -9.61 14.48 5.38
CA THR A 7 -8.31 15.08 5.70
C THR A 7 -7.33 14.86 4.55
N ILE A 8 -6.70 15.94 4.07
CA ILE A 8 -5.70 15.89 2.99
C ILE A 8 -4.31 16.13 3.60
N HIS A 9 -3.38 15.21 3.36
CA HIS A 9 -1.98 15.36 3.74
C HIS A 9 -1.15 15.77 2.51
N TYR A 10 -0.40 16.87 2.62
CA TYR A 10 0.52 17.29 1.57
C TYR A 10 1.82 16.50 1.68
N LEU A 11 2.27 15.93 0.55
CA LEU A 11 3.60 15.35 0.43
C LEU A 11 4.48 16.29 -0.40
N PRO A 12 5.71 16.61 0.04
CA PRO A 12 6.68 17.30 -0.78
C PRO A 12 6.95 16.55 -2.09
N PRO A 13 7.36 17.24 -3.16
CA PRO A 13 7.82 16.58 -4.39
C PRO A 13 8.95 15.59 -4.08
N TYR A 14 8.92 14.42 -4.74
CA TYR A 14 9.93 13.37 -4.61
C TYR A 14 10.16 12.85 -3.18
N ALA A 15 9.10 12.77 -2.37
CA ALA A 15 9.14 12.16 -1.04
C ALA A 15 8.48 10.76 -1.01
N PRO A 16 9.06 9.73 -1.68
CA PRO A 16 8.48 8.38 -1.70
C PRO A 16 8.42 7.76 -0.30
N ASP A 17 9.37 8.11 0.57
CA ASP A 17 9.46 7.60 1.96
C ASP A 17 8.28 8.06 2.82
N LEU A 18 7.52 9.07 2.38
CA LEU A 18 6.32 9.56 3.06
C LEU A 18 5.02 9.00 2.45
N ASN A 19 5.11 8.22 1.37
CA ASN A 19 3.95 7.63 0.71
C ASN A 19 3.73 6.18 1.17
N PRO A 20 2.68 5.87 1.97
CA PRO A 20 2.48 4.53 2.52
C PRO A 20 2.23 3.46 1.44
N VAL A 21 1.85 3.88 0.22
CA VAL A 21 1.71 2.97 -0.94
C VAL A 21 3.05 2.31 -1.30
N GLU A 22 4.19 2.96 -1.08
CA GLU A 22 5.50 2.35 -1.32
C GLU A 22 5.77 1.17 -0.37
N GLY A 23 5.31 1.25 0.87
CA GLY A 23 5.33 0.14 1.83
C GLY A 23 4.51 -1.06 1.33
N ILE A 24 3.30 -0.80 0.83
CA ILE A 24 2.44 -1.85 0.24
C ILE A 24 3.13 -2.50 -0.97
N TRP A 25 3.77 -1.71 -1.83
CA TRP A 25 4.55 -2.23 -2.95
C TRP A 25 5.76 -3.04 -2.50
N SER A 26 6.44 -2.63 -1.43
CA SER A 26 7.55 -3.40 -0.83
C SER A 26 7.08 -4.77 -0.36
N LEU A 27 5.93 -4.84 0.32
CA LEU A 27 5.31 -6.10 0.77
C LEU A 27 4.96 -7.01 -0.41
N LEU A 28 4.36 -6.47 -1.47
CA LEU A 28 4.05 -7.25 -2.68
C LEU A 28 5.30 -7.80 -3.36
N ARG A 29 6.33 -6.96 -3.54
CA ARG A 29 7.59 -7.32 -4.20
C ARG A 29 8.37 -8.39 -3.45
N ARG A 30 8.44 -8.28 -2.12
CA ARG A 30 9.17 -9.22 -1.26
C ARG A 30 8.37 -10.50 -0.97
N GLY A 31 7.04 -10.43 -1.03
CA GLY A 31 6.13 -11.56 -0.84
C GLY A 31 5.69 -12.18 -2.16
N TRP A 32 4.47 -11.87 -2.58
CA TRP A 32 3.76 -12.54 -3.69
C TRP A 32 4.44 -12.48 -5.06
N LEU A 33 5.20 -11.42 -5.33
CA LEU A 33 5.91 -11.27 -6.60
C LEU A 33 7.34 -11.80 -6.55
N SER A 34 7.81 -12.25 -5.38
CA SER A 34 9.15 -12.75 -5.18
C SER A 34 9.33 -14.10 -5.86
N ASN A 35 10.38 -14.25 -6.68
CA ASN A 35 10.73 -15.49 -7.37
C ASN A 35 9.62 -16.06 -8.28
N VAL A 36 8.71 -15.22 -8.77
CA VAL A 36 7.66 -15.65 -9.70
C VAL A 36 8.01 -15.22 -11.13
N ALA A 37 8.14 -16.18 -12.04
CA ALA A 37 8.19 -15.92 -13.47
C ALA A 37 6.75 -15.85 -14.02
N PHE A 38 6.36 -14.68 -14.52
CA PHE A 38 5.03 -14.47 -15.08
C PHE A 38 5.01 -14.76 -16.58
N SER A 39 4.20 -15.73 -17.00
CA SER A 39 4.06 -16.09 -18.41
C SER A 39 3.08 -15.22 -19.20
N THR A 40 2.14 -14.55 -18.52
CA THR A 40 1.17 -13.63 -19.14
C THR A 40 0.86 -12.42 -18.25
N PRO A 41 0.37 -11.31 -18.82
CA PRO A 41 -0.11 -10.17 -18.04
C PRO A 41 -1.24 -10.55 -17.05
N GLU A 42 -2.13 -11.46 -17.43
CA GLU A 42 -3.24 -11.91 -16.58
C GLU A 42 -2.73 -12.67 -15.37
N HIS A 43 -1.65 -13.47 -15.54
CA HIS A 43 -1.01 -14.14 -14.41
C HIS A 43 -0.47 -13.11 -13.41
N LEU A 44 0.21 -12.07 -13.87
CA LEU A 44 0.70 -10.98 -13.03
C LEU A 44 -0.44 -10.28 -12.30
N ILE A 45 -1.48 -9.84 -13.03
CA ILE A 45 -2.62 -9.12 -12.46
C ILE A 45 -3.31 -9.96 -11.39
N ARG A 46 -3.52 -11.26 -11.64
CA ARG A 46 -4.13 -12.18 -10.68
C ARG A 46 -3.30 -12.29 -9.40
N THR A 47 -1.98 -12.43 -9.53
CA THR A 47 -1.07 -12.54 -8.39
C THR A 47 -1.02 -11.25 -7.57
N VAL A 48 -0.95 -10.09 -8.22
CA VAL A 48 -1.03 -8.78 -7.55
C VAL A 48 -2.36 -8.62 -6.79
N ARG A 49 -3.50 -8.92 -7.45
CA ARG A 49 -4.82 -8.83 -6.80
C ARG A 49 -4.95 -9.77 -5.61
N SER A 50 -4.42 -10.99 -5.71
CA SER A 50 -4.39 -11.94 -4.60
C SER A 50 -3.56 -11.40 -3.44
N GLY A 51 -2.36 -10.88 -3.71
CA GLY A 51 -1.50 -10.29 -2.68
C GLY A 51 -2.13 -9.10 -1.99
N LEU A 52 -2.71 -8.16 -2.75
CA LEU A 52 -3.43 -7.01 -2.21
C LEU A 52 -4.61 -7.45 -1.34
N ARG A 53 -5.37 -8.46 -1.75
CA ARG A 53 -6.46 -9.01 -0.94
C ARG A 53 -5.97 -9.61 0.39
N HIS A 54 -4.83 -10.31 0.38
CA HIS A 54 -4.25 -10.82 1.62
C HIS A 54 -3.77 -9.70 2.56
N ILE A 55 -3.18 -8.63 2.01
CA ILE A 55 -2.80 -7.44 2.78
C ILE A 55 -4.04 -6.77 3.37
N GLN A 56 -5.12 -6.65 2.59
CA GLN A 56 -6.39 -6.08 3.03
C GLN A 56 -6.97 -6.80 4.25
N TYR A 57 -6.84 -8.12 4.33
CA TYR A 57 -7.30 -8.91 5.48
C TYR A 57 -6.34 -8.88 6.69
N ARG A 58 -5.19 -8.21 6.58
CA ARG A 58 -4.18 -8.09 7.63
C ARG A 58 -3.92 -6.61 7.91
N SER A 59 -4.85 -5.98 8.63
CA SER A 59 -4.80 -4.53 8.93
C SER A 59 -3.47 -4.09 9.52
N ASN A 60 -2.85 -4.93 10.36
CA ASN A 60 -1.55 -4.64 10.98
C ASN A 60 -0.42 -4.39 9.95
N LEU A 61 -0.48 -4.95 8.74
CA LEU A 61 0.47 -4.65 7.67
C LEU A 61 0.24 -3.26 7.09
N ILE A 62 -1.03 -2.87 6.93
CA ILE A 62 -1.41 -1.53 6.45
C ILE A 62 -1.04 -0.49 7.51
N ASP A 63 -1.34 -0.76 8.77
CA ASP A 63 -1.01 0.10 9.90
C ASP A 63 0.51 0.29 10.02
N GLY A 64 1.30 -0.76 9.77
CA GLY A 64 2.76 -0.68 9.72
C GLY A 64 3.26 0.26 8.61
N CYS A 65 2.71 0.15 7.40
CA CYS A 65 3.06 1.05 6.29
C CYS A 65 2.68 2.51 6.54
N LEU A 66 1.57 2.76 7.26
CA LEU A 66 1.18 4.11 7.66
C LEU A 66 2.08 4.66 8.77
N THR A 67 2.41 3.83 9.76
CA THR A 67 3.27 4.22 10.88
C THR A 67 4.65 4.63 10.41
N GLU A 68 5.21 3.93 9.42
CA GLU A 68 6.52 4.25 8.81
C GLU A 68 6.56 5.67 8.21
N THR A 69 5.44 6.17 7.70
CA THR A 69 5.33 7.52 7.11
C THR A 69 4.92 8.59 8.12
N GLY A 70 4.68 8.20 9.38
CA GLY A 70 4.14 9.09 10.42
C GLY A 70 2.67 9.46 10.22
N LEU A 71 1.96 8.81 9.29
CA LEU A 71 0.53 9.01 9.06
C LEU A 71 -0.28 8.06 9.94
N THR A 72 -1.43 8.52 10.42
CA THR A 72 -2.35 7.69 11.21
C THR A 72 -3.78 7.86 10.70
N ILE A 73 -4.55 6.77 10.70
CA ILE A 73 -5.99 6.84 10.45
C ILE A 73 -6.63 7.25 11.77
N GLN A 74 -7.04 8.51 11.88
CA GLN A 74 -7.83 8.95 13.01
C GLN A 74 -9.24 8.34 12.89
N PRO A 75 -9.79 7.73 13.96
CA PRO A 75 -11.20 7.39 13.96
C PRO A 75 -12.02 8.68 13.80
N ALA A 76 -13.09 8.59 13.01
CA ALA A 76 -14.05 9.68 12.81
C ALA A 76 -14.79 10.05 14.11
#